data_AF-A0A1G9XW39-F1
#
_entry.id   AF-A0A1G9XW39-F1
#
_cell.length_a   1.000
_cell.length_b   1.000
_cell.length_c   1.000
_cell.angle_alpha   90.00
_cell.angle_beta   90.00
_cell.angle_gamma   90.00
#
_symmetry.space_group_name_H-M   'P 1'
#
loop_
_entity.id
_entity.type
_entity.pdbx_description
1 polymer ?
#
loop_
_entity_poly.entity_id
_entity_poly.type
_entity_poly.pdbx_seq_one_letter_code
_entity_poly.pdbx_strand_id
1 'polypeptide(L)'
;MRKSHGPAFRAAQLDLAQCSACRGRAVIKGVFHEMACTQCNASGWVAAETGEALQLEVLVTQLSMRLQAADRQIEQLKRPAQMSGLAAHYEQNNRRGTGGSNYTGD
;
A
#
# COMPACT_ATOMS: atom_id res chain seq x y z
N MET A 1 -36.72 -2.47 -15.99
CA MET A 1 -35.56 -3.28 -16.43
C MET A 1 -34.33 -2.37 -16.50
N ARG A 2 -33.41 -2.44 -15.53
CA ARG A 2 -32.19 -1.62 -15.57
C ARG A 2 -31.23 -2.26 -16.57
N LYS A 3 -30.93 -1.55 -17.65
CA LYS A 3 -29.90 -1.94 -18.62
C LYS A 3 -28.55 -1.83 -17.92
N SER A 4 -27.91 -2.96 -17.66
CA SER A 4 -26.53 -2.98 -17.16
C SER A 4 -25.61 -2.58 -18.31
N HIS A 5 -25.05 -1.38 -18.24
CA HIS A 5 -24.18 -0.85 -19.27
C HIS A 5 -22.76 -1.38 -19.09
N GLY A 6 -22.30 -2.23 -20.01
CA GLY A 6 -20.89 -2.54 -20.27
C GLY A 6 -20.08 -3.14 -19.11
N PRO A 7 -18.85 -3.63 -19.39
CA PRO A 7 -17.90 -3.91 -18.33
C PRO A 7 -17.55 -2.60 -17.60
N ALA A 8 -17.32 -2.67 -16.28
CA ALA A 8 -16.99 -1.50 -15.48
C ALA A 8 -15.72 -0.80 -16.03
N PHE A 9 -15.72 0.54 -16.04
CA PHE A 9 -14.59 1.35 -16.52
C PHE A 9 -13.27 1.14 -15.75
N ARG A 10 -13.36 0.55 -14.55
CA ARG A 10 -12.20 0.21 -13.70
C ARG A 10 -12.46 -1.13 -13.05
N ALA A 11 -11.41 -1.93 -12.89
CA ALA A 11 -11.49 -3.13 -12.09
C ALA A 11 -11.85 -2.75 -10.64
N ALA A 12 -12.86 -3.42 -10.08
CA ALA A 12 -13.33 -3.15 -8.73
C ALA A 12 -12.28 -3.65 -7.72
N GLN A 13 -11.92 -2.80 -6.75
CA GLN A 13 -11.10 -3.22 -5.63
C GLN A 13 -11.97 -4.03 -4.66
N LEU A 14 -11.55 -5.24 -4.35
CA LEU A 14 -12.23 -6.14 -3.43
C LEU A 14 -11.59 -6.06 -2.05
N ASP A 15 -12.42 -6.26 -1.02
CA ASP A 15 -11.92 -6.46 0.33
C ASP A 15 -11.33 -7.86 0.46
N LEU A 16 -10.05 -7.91 0.86
CA LEU A 16 -9.32 -9.16 1.07
C LEU A 16 -8.97 -9.31 2.55
N ALA A 17 -9.17 -10.52 3.06
CA ALA A 17 -8.72 -10.94 4.37
C ALA A 17 -7.51 -11.88 4.25
N GLN A 18 -6.71 -11.96 5.32
CA GLN A 18 -5.65 -12.96 5.38
C GLN A 18 -6.25 -14.36 5.43
N CYS A 19 -5.69 -15.28 4.64
CA CYS A 19 -6.08 -16.67 4.66
C CYS A 19 -5.84 -17.28 6.05
N SER A 20 -6.87 -17.88 6.66
CA SER A 20 -6.80 -18.47 7.99
C SER A 20 -5.85 -19.68 8.06
N ALA A 21 -5.75 -20.47 6.99
CA ALA A 21 -4.90 -21.66 6.95
C ALA A 21 -3.39 -21.35 6.95
N CYS A 22 -2.95 -20.38 6.14
CA CYS A 22 -1.54 -19.99 6.09
C CYS A 22 -1.20 -18.74 6.91
N ARG A 23 -2.21 -18.06 7.47
CA ARG A 23 -2.09 -16.78 8.20
C ARG A 23 -1.38 -15.71 7.37
N GLY A 24 -1.78 -15.60 6.11
CA GLY A 24 -1.19 -14.64 5.18
C GLY A 24 0.18 -15.01 4.59
N ARG A 25 0.81 -16.11 5.03
CA ARG A 25 2.17 -16.48 4.57
C ARG A 25 2.25 -17.06 3.16
N ALA A 26 1.11 -17.33 2.51
CA ALA A 26 1.00 -18.03 1.22
C ALA A 26 1.50 -19.49 1.21
N VAL A 27 2.18 -19.94 2.26
CA VAL A 27 2.73 -21.30 2.39
C VAL A 27 2.32 -21.94 3.72
N ILE A 28 2.29 -23.28 3.72
CA ILE A 28 2.08 -24.12 4.90
C ILE A 28 3.29 -25.01 5.11
N LYS A 29 3.56 -25.39 6.37
CA LYS A 29 4.68 -26.26 6.72
C LYS A 29 4.29 -27.71 6.44
N GLY A 30 4.96 -28.34 5.47
CA GLY A 30 4.92 -29.78 5.28
C GLY A 30 5.87 -30.50 6.22
N VAL A 31 6.05 -31.81 6.02
CA VAL A 31 6.94 -32.63 6.86
C VAL A 31 8.40 -32.20 6.72
N PHE A 32 8.83 -31.82 5.51
CA PHE A 32 10.23 -31.53 5.20
C PHE A 32 10.47 -30.16 4.54
N HIS A 33 9.44 -29.51 4.01
CA HIS A 33 9.55 -28.26 3.27
C HIS A 33 8.25 -27.45 3.37
N GLU A 34 8.30 -26.19 2.93
CA GLU A 34 7.10 -25.37 2.78
C GLU A 34 6.37 -25.72 1.48
N MET A 35 5.05 -25.86 1.58
CA MET A 35 4.18 -26.14 0.45
C MET A 35 3.29 -24.93 0.19
N ALA A 36 2.98 -24.68 -1.08
CA ALA A 36 2.03 -23.67 -1.48
C ALA A 36 0.67 -23.89 -0.78
N CYS A 37 0.12 -22.84 -0.17
CA CYS A 37 -1.20 -22.90 0.44
C CYS A 37 -2.28 -22.91 -0.65
N THR A 38 -2.88 -24.06 -0.88
CA THR A 38 -3.92 -24.25 -1.92
C THR A 38 -5.22 -23.52 -1.60
N GLN A 39 -5.53 -23.28 -0.31
CA GLN A 39 -6.75 -22.57 0.11
C GLN A 39 -6.78 -21.08 -0.25
N CYS A 40 -5.66 -20.50 -0.66
CA CYS A 40 -5.57 -19.10 -1.06
C CYS A 40 -4.80 -18.89 -2.36
N ASN A 41 -4.66 -19.95 -3.17
CA ASN A 41 -3.87 -19.92 -4.40
C ASN A 41 -2.45 -19.37 -4.17
N ALA A 42 -1.84 -19.75 -3.05
CA ALA A 42 -0.51 -19.29 -2.65
C ALA A 42 -0.32 -17.77 -2.64
N SER A 43 -1.38 -17.01 -2.34
CA SER A 43 -1.28 -15.54 -2.23
C SER A 43 -1.24 -15.04 -0.78
N GLY A 44 -1.73 -15.85 0.16
CA GLY A 44 -1.99 -15.40 1.53
C GLY A 44 -3.32 -14.64 1.70
N TRP A 45 -4.08 -14.41 0.63
CA TRP A 45 -5.31 -13.62 0.65
C TRP A 45 -6.53 -14.41 0.18
N VAL A 46 -7.67 -14.12 0.79
CA VAL A 46 -9.00 -14.67 0.46
C VAL A 46 -10.01 -13.53 0.42
N ALA A 47 -11.19 -13.76 -0.17
CA ALA A 47 -12.26 -12.77 -0.17
C ALA A 47 -12.69 -12.52 1.28
N ALA A 48 -12.78 -11.26 1.71
CA ALA A 48 -13.08 -10.95 3.10
C ALA A 48 -14.49 -11.40 3.51
N GLU A 49 -15.45 -11.32 2.58
CA GLU A 49 -16.85 -11.66 2.84
C GLU A 49 -17.08 -13.17 3.00
N THR A 50 -16.44 -14.00 2.16
CA THR A 50 -16.70 -15.45 2.12
C THR A 50 -15.60 -16.27 2.77
N GLY A 51 -14.38 -15.73 2.90
CA GLY A 51 -13.20 -16.48 3.29
C GLY A 51 -12.66 -17.42 2.20
N GLU A 52 -13.21 -17.37 0.99
CA GLU A 52 -12.85 -18.28 -0.11
C GLU A 52 -11.69 -17.74 -0.97
N ALA A 53 -11.00 -18.66 -1.64
CA ALA A 53 -9.98 -18.32 -2.63
C ALA A 53 -10.60 -17.54 -3.80
N LEU A 54 -9.95 -16.44 -4.19
CA LEU A 54 -10.35 -15.71 -5.39
C LEU A 54 -9.93 -16.48 -6.64
N GLN A 55 -10.68 -16.31 -7.74
CA GLN A 55 -10.23 -16.73 -9.07
C GLN A 55 -8.87 -16.11 -9.38
N LEU A 56 -7.98 -16.87 -10.02
CA LEU A 56 -6.57 -16.50 -10.16
C LEU A 56 -6.38 -15.15 -10.88
N GLU A 57 -7.12 -14.89 -11.96
CA GLU A 57 -7.04 -13.62 -12.70
C GLU A 57 -7.50 -12.42 -11.85
N VAL A 58 -8.58 -12.60 -11.08
CA VAL A 58 -9.08 -11.59 -10.14
C VAL A 58 -8.06 -11.36 -9.04
N LEU A 59 -7.52 -12.43 -8.47
CA LEU A 59 -6.50 -12.39 -7.43
C LEU A 59 -5.27 -11.62 -7.88
N VAL A 60 -4.73 -11.91 -9.06
CA VAL A 60 -3.58 -11.20 -9.65
C VAL A 60 -3.87 -9.70 -9.78
N THR A 61 -5.08 -9.36 -10.25
CA THR A 61 -5.51 -7.96 -10.38
C THR A 61 -5.56 -7.26 -9.01
N GLN A 62 -6.16 -7.89 -7.99
CA GLN A 62 -6.24 -7.33 -6.64
C GLN A 62 -4.86 -7.17 -5.98
N LEU A 63 -3.97 -8.16 -6.14
CA LEU A 63 -2.61 -8.10 -5.61
C LEU A 63 -1.79 -7.00 -6.28
N SER A 64 -1.92 -6.83 -7.60
CA SER A 64 -1.27 -5.72 -8.32
C SER A 64 -1.74 -4.37 -7.79
N MET A 65 -3.04 -4.19 -7.56
CA MET A 65 -3.57 -2.94 -6.99
C MET A 65 -3.02 -2.65 -5.60
N ARG A 66 -2.96 -3.67 -4.73
CA ARG A 66 -2.42 -3.55 -3.37
C ARG A 66 -0.93 -3.24 -3.36
N LEU A 67 -0.14 -3.91 -4.20
CA LEU A 67 1.30 -3.66 -4.33
C LEU A 67 1.54 -2.20 -4.76
N GLN A 68 0.86 -1.74 -5.80
CA GLN A 68 0.97 -0.35 -6.26
C GLN A 68 0.57 0.67 -5.18
N ALA A 69 -0.44 0.34 -4.35
CA ALA A 69 -0.84 1.19 -3.24
C ALA A 69 0.24 1.24 -2.14
N ALA A 70 0.83 0.09 -1.80
CA ALA A 70 1.92 0.00 -0.83
C ALA A 70 3.17 0.75 -1.32
N ASP A 71 3.56 0.59 -2.58
CA ASP A 71 4.69 1.31 -3.17
C ASP A 71 4.49 2.82 -3.11
N ARG A 72 3.28 3.32 -3.42
CA ARG A 72 2.95 4.75 -3.28
C ARG A 72 3.07 5.23 -1.83
N GLN A 73 2.62 4.44 -0.86
CA GLN A 73 2.74 4.78 0.56
C GLN A 73 4.21 4.81 1.00
N ILE A 74 5.01 3.83 0.59
CA ILE A 74 6.45 3.77 0.87
C ILE A 74 7.14 5.01 0.30
N GLU A 75 6.86 5.37 -0.95
CA GLU A 75 7.45 6.56 -1.57
C GLU A 75 7.03 7.86 -0.88
N GLN A 76 5.78 7.95 -0.38
CA GLN A 76 5.35 9.09 0.43
C GLN A 76 6.12 9.20 1.75
N LEU A 77 6.41 8.07 2.40
CA LEU A 77 7.16 8.02 3.66
C LEU A 77 8.67 8.27 3.46
N LYS A 78 9.23 7.86 2.32
CA LYS A 78 10.64 8.09 1.97
C LYS A 78 10.94 9.52 1.57
N ARG A 79 9.94 10.26 1.04
CA ARG A 79 10.14 11.69 0.77
C ARG A 79 10.55 12.32 2.10
N PRO A 80 11.73 12.96 2.17
CA PRO A 80 12.12 13.68 3.38
C PRO A 80 10.92 14.55 3.72
N ALA A 81 10.45 14.46 4.98
CA ALA A 81 9.38 15.31 5.45
C ALA A 81 9.78 16.72 4.99
N GLN A 82 9.13 17.21 3.93
CA GLN A 82 9.34 18.58 3.54
C GLN A 82 8.96 19.29 4.81
N MET A 83 9.93 19.93 5.45
CA MET A 83 9.69 20.86 6.53
C MET A 83 8.88 22.00 5.91
N SER A 84 7.62 21.73 5.56
CA SER A 84 6.64 22.69 5.07
C SER A 84 5.89 23.27 6.28
N GLY A 85 6.53 23.25 7.45
CA GLY A 85 6.13 23.98 8.63
C GLY A 85 7.01 25.20 8.78
N LEU A 86 6.49 26.18 9.50
CA LEU A 86 7.16 27.44 9.89
C LEU A 86 8.64 27.28 10.30
N ALA A 87 9.06 26.10 10.77
CA ALA A 87 10.46 25.73 11.02
C ALA A 87 11.41 26.00 9.84
N ALA A 88 11.02 25.69 8.60
CA ALA A 88 11.87 26.02 7.43
C ALA A 88 11.93 27.52 7.14
N HIS A 89 10.98 28.33 7.62
CA HIS A 89 11.05 29.78 7.55
C HIS A 89 11.92 30.39 8.65
N TYR A 90 11.98 29.77 9.85
CA TYR A 90 12.88 30.20 10.92
C TYR A 90 14.36 29.91 10.61
N GLU A 91 14.65 28.85 9.87
CA GLU A 91 16.02 28.53 9.41
C GLU A 91 16.43 29.26 8.11
N GLN A 92 15.49 29.93 7.44
CA GLN A 92 15.81 30.75 6.27
C GLN A 92 16.32 32.11 6.70
N ASN A 93 17.60 32.36 6.39
CA ASN A 93 18.20 33.68 6.55
C ASN A 93 17.35 34.76 5.88
N ASN A 94 17.04 35.82 6.62
CA ASN A 94 16.25 36.95 6.13
C ASN A 94 17.11 37.77 5.13
N ARG A 95 17.12 37.34 3.86
CA ARG A 95 17.90 37.98 2.79
C ARG A 95 17.19 39.16 2.12
N ARG A 96 15.96 39.50 2.54
CA ARG A 96 15.22 40.65 2.00
C ARG A 96 15.58 41.92 2.78
N GLY A 97 16.69 42.54 2.42
CA GLY A 97 17.10 43.86 2.90
C GLY A 97 18.62 44.09 2.84
N THR A 98 19.05 45.34 2.67
CA THR A 98 20.45 45.77 2.81
C THR A 98 20.85 45.68 4.28
N GLY A 99 21.56 44.61 4.64
CA GLY A 99 22.05 44.36 6.01
C GLY A 99 21.44 43.11 6.65
N GLY A 100 21.50 41.96 5.98
CA GLY A 100 21.08 40.69 6.56
C GLY A 100 21.85 40.42 7.87
N SER A 101 21.18 40.58 9.00
CA SER A 101 21.75 40.34 10.32
C SER A 101 21.57 38.88 10.72
N ASN A 102 22.67 38.25 11.16
CA ASN A 102 22.64 36.99 11.88
C ASN A 102 22.85 37.30 13.36
N TYR A 103 21.89 36.95 14.21
CA TYR A 103 22.10 36.93 15.65
C TYR A 103 22.37 35.50 16.08
N THR A 104 23.61 35.21 16.45
CA THR A 104 24.00 34.00 17.17
C THR A 104 24.45 34.46 18.54
N GLY A 105 23.58 34.35 19.55
CA GLY A 105 23.96 34.61 20.94
C GLY A 105 24.83 33.46 21.46
N ASP A 106 25.89 33.79 22.19
CA ASP A 106 26.77 32.87 22.90
C ASP A 106 26.20 32.45 24.27
#